data_AF-A0A955JPK1-F1
#
_entry.id   AF-A0A955JPK1-F1
#
_cell.length_a   1.000
_cell.length_b   1.000
_cell.length_c   1.000
_cell.angle_alpha   90.00
_cell.angle_beta   90.00
_cell.angle_gamma   90.00
#
_symmetry.space_group_name_H-M   'P 1'
#
loop_
_entity.id
_entity.type
_entity.pdbx_description
1 polymer ?
#
loop_
_entity_poly.entity_id
_entity_poly.type
_entity_poly.pdbx_seq_one_letter_code
_entity_poly.pdbx_strand_id
1 'polypeptide(L)'
;MKTSLILKSLAISLLATVVLAVSAGTASAAQIDYNNPNNQPITSARFNAYTNVPGGIGNEADFVKLRKSNGDPTVPATQNNFVDPVNDACAVGQKYDVRTYIHDSANTEYNDNGNGTAVARNVNVAMQAQLGTTKKSFTFTSTISASNAASVTDNGTLNCANNVQLKLVPQTVKVYSKYTGWNSASDTAVNSNLAVGSRAVGSGIQWGCWDDRIIVVYTVEVVEAPQVPQASCDLLTVTALGDRKYKFDVKYIAKNGATFKEVRFDYGDGNTGTDAEHMYAKDGTYTVVATVAFMINGQMVTKTSDTCAKQLTVSTTEYCPVPGKGHLPKDSPECEYCPTNHDLAADDERCVTPTTLPNTGAGSVVGLFAAVSAAGAAAYRFVLRRRLV
;
A
#
# COMPACT_ATOMS: atom_id res chain seq x y z
N MET A 1 48.60 13.15 -16.25
CA MET A 1 47.78 13.22 -17.48
C MET A 1 47.60 11.82 -18.03
N LYS A 2 46.41 11.24 -17.87
CA LYS A 2 45.86 10.15 -18.70
C LYS A 2 44.41 9.94 -18.25
N THR A 3 43.52 10.59 -18.98
CA THR A 3 42.07 10.53 -18.85
C THR A 3 41.60 9.20 -19.44
N SER A 4 40.92 8.36 -18.65
CA SER A 4 40.27 7.15 -19.15
C SER A 4 38.76 7.38 -19.17
N LEU A 5 38.20 7.43 -20.38
CA LEU A 5 36.77 7.50 -20.66
C LEU A 5 36.11 6.17 -20.27
N ILE A 6 35.13 6.21 -19.39
CA ILE A 6 34.17 5.12 -19.20
C ILE A 6 33.00 5.37 -20.15
N LEU A 7 32.87 4.49 -21.16
CA LEU A 7 31.69 4.36 -22.01
C LEU A 7 30.45 4.12 -21.13
N LYS A 8 29.48 5.04 -21.18
CA LYS A 8 28.09 4.75 -20.80
C LYS A 8 27.31 4.38 -22.06
N SER A 9 26.77 3.17 -22.04
CA SER A 9 25.92 2.57 -23.05
C SER A 9 24.61 3.36 -23.25
N LEU A 10 24.34 3.72 -24.51
CA LEU A 10 23.01 3.81 -25.14
C LEU A 10 22.24 2.49 -24.89
N ALA A 11 20.91 2.35 -24.85
CA ALA A 11 19.73 3.17 -25.10
C ALA A 11 18.59 2.51 -24.28
N ILE A 12 17.44 3.15 -24.05
CA ILE A 12 16.25 2.94 -24.88
C ILE A 12 15.37 4.19 -24.77
N SER A 13 15.14 4.77 -25.93
CA SER A 13 14.25 5.89 -26.23
C SER A 13 12.85 5.64 -25.69
N LEU A 14 12.37 6.59 -24.89
CA LEU A 14 10.97 6.78 -24.53
C LEU A 14 10.19 7.04 -25.85
N LEU A 15 9.52 6.03 -26.41
CA LEU A 15 8.49 6.27 -27.40
C LEU A 15 7.31 6.91 -26.65
N ALA A 16 7.29 8.25 -26.62
CA ALA A 16 6.06 8.98 -26.37
C ALA A 16 5.15 8.76 -27.58
N THR A 17 4.33 7.71 -27.51
CA THR A 17 3.18 7.57 -28.39
C THR A 17 2.25 8.74 -28.12
N VAL A 18 2.40 9.78 -28.93
CA VAL A 18 1.36 10.80 -29.14
C VAL A 18 0.15 10.02 -29.63
N VAL A 19 -0.75 9.68 -28.71
CA VAL A 19 -2.12 9.31 -29.07
C VAL A 19 -2.70 10.57 -29.68
N LEU A 20 -2.66 10.65 -31.01
CA LEU A 20 -3.56 11.52 -31.73
C LEU A 20 -4.96 11.06 -31.32
N ALA A 21 -5.56 11.79 -30.38
CA ALA A 21 -6.99 11.85 -30.24
C ALA A 21 -7.50 12.43 -31.55
N VAL A 22 -7.74 11.56 -32.53
CA VAL A 22 -8.66 11.87 -33.61
C VAL A 22 -9.99 11.97 -32.91
N SER A 23 -10.35 13.18 -32.50
CA SER A 23 -11.74 13.55 -32.26
C SER A 23 -12.44 13.48 -33.61
N ALA A 24 -12.76 12.25 -34.04
CA ALA A 24 -13.88 12.04 -34.93
C ALA A 24 -15.08 12.54 -34.12
N GLY A 25 -15.42 13.82 -34.31
CA GLY A 25 -16.61 14.40 -33.74
C GLY A 25 -17.78 13.55 -34.21
N THR A 26 -18.30 12.73 -33.30
CA THR A 26 -19.58 12.06 -33.49
C THR A 26 -20.61 13.18 -33.43
N ALA A 27 -20.99 13.70 -34.60
CA ALA A 27 -22.22 14.46 -34.69
C ALA A 27 -23.34 13.49 -34.28
N SER A 28 -23.81 13.58 -33.04
CA SER A 28 -24.99 12.86 -32.59
C SER A 28 -26.14 13.28 -33.50
N ALA A 29 -26.71 12.33 -34.24
CA ALA A 29 -27.81 12.62 -35.15
C ALA A 29 -28.98 13.20 -34.34
N ALA A 30 -29.55 14.33 -34.77
CA ALA A 30 -30.59 15.05 -34.05
C ALA A 30 -31.75 14.12 -33.65
N GLN A 31 -32.03 14.01 -32.36
CA GLN A 31 -33.04 13.09 -31.84
C GLN A 31 -34.46 13.50 -32.28
N ILE A 32 -35.36 12.53 -32.39
CA ILE A 32 -36.72 12.70 -32.90
C ILE A 32 -37.71 12.46 -31.76
N ASP A 33 -38.56 13.43 -31.45
CA ASP A 33 -39.61 13.26 -30.44
C ASP A 33 -40.68 12.28 -30.93
N TYR A 34 -40.81 11.13 -30.26
CA TYR A 34 -41.78 10.09 -30.61
C TYR A 34 -43.23 10.61 -30.71
N ASN A 35 -43.59 11.61 -29.90
CA ASN A 35 -44.95 12.12 -29.84
C ASN A 35 -45.25 13.22 -30.88
N ASN A 36 -44.26 13.65 -31.67
CA ASN A 36 -44.46 14.69 -32.68
C ASN A 36 -45.13 14.12 -33.93
N PRO A 37 -46.39 14.51 -34.23
CA PRO A 37 -47.13 13.99 -35.38
C PRO A 37 -46.58 14.46 -36.73
N ASN A 38 -45.71 15.49 -36.75
CA ASN A 38 -45.13 16.04 -37.97
C ASN A 38 -43.81 15.36 -38.37
N ASN A 39 -43.38 14.35 -37.62
CA ASN A 39 -42.16 13.62 -37.93
C ASN A 39 -42.26 12.97 -39.31
N GLN A 40 -41.23 13.19 -40.12
CA GLN A 40 -41.11 12.48 -41.39
C GLN A 40 -40.68 11.03 -41.13
N PRO A 41 -41.21 10.06 -41.90
CA PRO A 41 -40.76 8.68 -41.82
C PRO A 41 -39.25 8.58 -42.03
N ILE A 42 -38.57 7.87 -41.14
CA ILE A 42 -37.17 7.52 -41.32
C ILE A 42 -37.13 6.38 -42.35
N THR A 43 -36.63 6.66 -43.56
CA THR A 43 -36.70 5.71 -44.68
C THR A 43 -35.51 4.76 -44.77
N SER A 44 -34.46 5.00 -43.98
CA SER A 44 -33.24 4.18 -43.95
C SER A 44 -32.84 3.84 -42.51
N ALA A 45 -32.18 2.70 -42.34
CA ALA A 45 -31.69 2.22 -41.05
C ALA A 45 -31.04 3.33 -40.21
N ARG A 46 -31.54 3.50 -38.99
CA ARG A 46 -31.05 4.52 -38.05
C ARG A 46 -31.28 4.07 -36.62
N PHE A 47 -30.19 3.91 -35.87
CA PHE A 47 -30.29 3.40 -34.51
C PHE A 47 -30.74 4.46 -33.51
N ASN A 48 -31.65 4.05 -32.62
CA ASN A 48 -31.95 4.68 -31.34
C ASN A 48 -32.24 6.19 -31.45
N ALA A 49 -33.02 6.57 -32.47
CA ALA A 49 -33.20 7.96 -32.84
C ALA A 49 -34.29 8.68 -32.04
N TYR A 50 -35.17 7.95 -31.32
CA TYR A 50 -36.34 8.54 -30.69
C TYR A 50 -36.11 9.04 -29.26
N THR A 51 -36.82 10.11 -28.89
CA THR A 51 -36.98 10.61 -27.51
C THR A 51 -38.44 10.54 -27.08
N ASN A 52 -38.70 10.66 -25.77
CA ASN A 52 -40.05 10.62 -25.17
C ASN A 52 -40.84 9.35 -25.50
N VAL A 53 -40.14 8.23 -25.71
CA VAL A 53 -40.75 6.94 -25.99
C VAL A 53 -41.47 6.42 -24.73
N PRO A 54 -42.75 6.01 -24.84
CA PRO A 54 -43.53 5.55 -23.69
C PRO A 54 -43.03 4.21 -23.13
N GLY A 55 -43.61 3.76 -22.01
CA GLY A 55 -43.30 2.45 -21.44
C GLY A 55 -41.93 2.36 -20.73
N GLY A 56 -41.38 3.50 -20.30
CA GLY A 56 -40.12 3.55 -19.53
C GLY A 56 -38.86 3.47 -20.39
N ILE A 57 -38.97 3.54 -21.73
CA ILE A 57 -37.82 3.64 -22.63
C ILE A 57 -37.27 5.07 -22.63
N GLY A 58 -38.13 6.08 -22.75
CA GLY A 58 -37.75 7.48 -22.68
C GLY A 58 -36.88 7.90 -23.86
N ASN A 59 -35.62 8.23 -23.59
CA ASN A 59 -34.64 8.57 -24.62
C ASN A 59 -33.92 7.31 -25.11
N GLU A 60 -34.07 6.96 -26.39
CA GLU A 60 -33.41 5.78 -26.96
C GLU A 60 -31.91 5.95 -27.14
N ALA A 61 -31.38 7.18 -27.23
CA ALA A 61 -29.93 7.39 -27.28
C ALA A 61 -29.24 7.16 -25.93
N ASP A 62 -30.01 7.11 -24.84
CA ASP A 62 -29.59 6.68 -23.50
C ASP A 62 -29.94 5.19 -23.35
N PHE A 63 -29.15 4.37 -24.04
CA PHE A 63 -29.40 2.94 -24.25
C PHE A 63 -28.51 1.99 -23.46
N VAL A 64 -27.46 2.49 -22.81
CA VAL A 64 -26.63 1.75 -21.88
C VAL A 64 -27.05 2.08 -20.47
N LYS A 65 -27.85 1.20 -19.89
CA LYS A 65 -28.40 1.39 -18.54
C LYS A 65 -28.08 0.24 -17.64
N LEU A 66 -28.11 0.50 -16.35
CA LEU A 66 -27.77 -0.48 -15.33
C LEU A 66 -28.90 -0.64 -14.31
N ARG A 67 -28.95 -1.81 -13.68
CA ARG A 67 -29.78 -2.04 -12.50
C ARG A 67 -29.06 -2.95 -11.53
N LYS A 68 -29.47 -2.93 -10.26
CA LYS A 68 -29.07 -3.97 -9.31
C LYS A 68 -29.67 -5.31 -9.76
N SER A 69 -28.80 -6.31 -9.90
CA SER A 69 -29.18 -7.64 -10.39
C SER A 69 -30.05 -8.36 -9.37
N ASN A 70 -31.04 -9.11 -9.87
CA ASN A 70 -31.89 -10.04 -9.10
C ASN A 70 -31.39 -11.49 -9.19
N GLY A 71 -30.22 -11.72 -9.81
CA GLY A 71 -29.65 -13.05 -10.02
C GLY A 71 -29.92 -13.65 -11.41
N ASP A 72 -30.86 -13.09 -12.17
CA ASP A 72 -31.11 -13.48 -13.56
C ASP A 72 -31.39 -12.22 -14.43
N PRO A 73 -30.45 -11.83 -15.31
CA PRO A 73 -30.59 -10.62 -16.12
C PRO A 73 -31.75 -10.70 -17.13
N THR A 74 -32.33 -11.88 -17.37
CA THR A 74 -33.46 -12.08 -18.27
C THR A 74 -34.82 -11.79 -17.63
N VAL A 75 -34.89 -11.79 -16.29
CA VAL A 75 -36.13 -11.56 -15.54
C VAL A 75 -36.33 -10.05 -15.36
N PRO A 76 -37.45 -9.47 -15.82
CA PRO A 76 -37.79 -8.09 -15.51
C PRO A 76 -37.91 -7.91 -13.99
N ALA A 77 -37.09 -7.03 -13.41
CA ALA A 77 -37.17 -6.74 -12.00
C ALA A 77 -38.35 -5.78 -11.75
N THR A 78 -39.25 -6.13 -10.84
CA THR A 78 -40.43 -5.31 -10.48
C THR A 78 -40.06 -4.05 -9.70
N GLN A 79 -38.85 -3.99 -9.12
CA GLN A 79 -38.38 -2.88 -8.27
C GLN A 79 -37.03 -2.27 -8.70
N ASN A 80 -36.30 -2.89 -9.64
CA ASN A 80 -34.97 -2.42 -10.06
C ASN A 80 -34.99 -2.04 -11.54
N ASN A 81 -35.55 -0.87 -11.84
CA ASN A 81 -35.55 -0.36 -13.20
C ASN A 81 -34.12 -0.07 -13.68
N PHE A 82 -33.91 -0.22 -14.98
CA PHE A 82 -32.67 0.19 -15.62
C PHE A 82 -32.56 1.71 -15.59
N VAL A 83 -31.46 2.23 -15.02
CA VAL A 83 -31.18 3.64 -14.86
C VAL A 83 -29.74 3.95 -15.28
N ASP A 84 -29.50 5.20 -15.65
CA ASP A 84 -28.17 5.77 -15.82
C ASP A 84 -28.21 7.23 -15.31
N PRO A 85 -27.27 7.66 -14.44
CA PRO A 85 -26.30 6.85 -13.71
C PRO A 85 -26.92 6.07 -12.55
N VAL A 86 -26.29 4.96 -12.16
CA VAL A 86 -26.56 4.30 -10.86
C VAL A 86 -25.76 5.02 -9.78
N ASN A 87 -26.46 5.83 -8.99
CA ASN A 87 -25.86 6.66 -7.92
C ASN A 87 -25.85 5.99 -6.55
N ASP A 88 -26.61 4.91 -6.36
CA ASP A 88 -26.55 4.14 -5.13
C ASP A 88 -25.15 3.56 -4.95
N ALA A 89 -24.53 3.83 -3.80
CA ALA A 89 -23.17 3.40 -3.52
C ALA A 89 -23.06 1.86 -3.60
N CYS A 90 -22.45 1.38 -4.69
CA CYS A 90 -22.21 -0.03 -4.89
C CYS A 90 -21.34 -0.60 -3.75
N ALA A 91 -21.63 -1.84 -3.34
CA ALA A 91 -20.91 -2.56 -2.29
C ALA A 91 -20.34 -3.90 -2.79
N VAL A 92 -19.25 -4.35 -2.18
CA VAL A 92 -18.61 -5.64 -2.49
C VAL A 92 -19.63 -6.79 -2.37
N GLY A 93 -19.61 -7.69 -3.35
CA GLY A 93 -20.54 -8.82 -3.49
C GLY A 93 -21.85 -8.46 -4.20
N GLN A 94 -22.15 -7.18 -4.41
CA GLN A 94 -23.33 -6.79 -5.20
C GLN A 94 -23.10 -7.07 -6.69
N LYS A 95 -24.20 -7.37 -7.38
CA LYS A 95 -24.22 -7.62 -8.82
C LYS A 95 -25.09 -6.59 -9.51
N TYR A 96 -24.69 -6.22 -10.72
CA TYR A 96 -25.40 -5.26 -11.56
C TYR A 96 -25.56 -5.82 -12.96
N ASP A 97 -26.77 -5.73 -13.50
CA ASP A 97 -27.03 -6.05 -14.90
C ASP A 97 -26.79 -4.79 -15.73
N VAL A 98 -25.98 -4.91 -16.76
CA VAL A 98 -25.71 -3.86 -17.74
C VAL A 98 -26.50 -4.20 -19.00
N ARG A 99 -27.32 -3.27 -19.47
CA ARG A 99 -28.20 -3.45 -20.64
C ARG A 99 -27.80 -2.50 -21.75
N THR A 100 -27.71 -3.03 -22.95
CA THR A 100 -27.71 -2.27 -24.21
C THR A 100 -29.05 -2.46 -24.91
N TYR A 101 -29.76 -1.36 -25.16
CA TYR A 101 -30.99 -1.33 -25.95
C TYR A 101 -30.70 -0.95 -27.40
N ILE A 102 -31.25 -1.69 -28.36
CA ILE A 102 -30.99 -1.50 -29.78
C ILE A 102 -32.34 -1.46 -30.48
N HIS A 103 -32.60 -0.36 -31.17
CA HIS A 103 -33.79 -0.18 -31.99
C HIS A 103 -33.38 0.48 -33.29
N ASP A 104 -33.74 -0.14 -34.42
CA ASP A 104 -33.70 0.55 -35.69
C ASP A 104 -35.00 1.33 -35.85
N SER A 105 -34.87 2.65 -35.77
CA SER A 105 -35.96 3.63 -35.79
C SER A 105 -36.58 3.80 -37.19
N ALA A 106 -36.03 3.15 -38.22
CA ALA A 106 -36.55 3.19 -39.57
C ALA A 106 -37.98 2.63 -39.66
N ASN A 107 -38.79 3.23 -40.53
CA ASN A 107 -40.19 2.86 -40.72
C ASN A 107 -40.30 1.50 -41.43
N THR A 108 -41.20 0.66 -40.93
CA THR A 108 -41.42 -0.71 -41.39
C THR A 108 -41.81 -0.82 -42.87
N GLU A 109 -42.44 0.21 -43.43
CA GLU A 109 -42.84 0.26 -44.85
C GLU A 109 -41.64 0.15 -45.81
N TYR A 110 -40.45 0.55 -45.37
CA TYR A 110 -39.22 0.51 -46.16
C TYR A 110 -38.37 -0.74 -45.90
N ASN A 111 -38.91 -1.76 -45.21
CA ASN A 111 -38.18 -3.00 -44.99
C ASN A 111 -38.09 -3.87 -46.25
N ASP A 112 -39.04 -3.74 -47.19
CA ASP A 112 -39.11 -4.51 -48.45
C ASP A 112 -38.72 -6.00 -48.29
N ASN A 113 -39.45 -6.71 -47.43
CA ASN A 113 -39.21 -8.12 -47.10
C ASN A 113 -37.76 -8.48 -46.72
N GLY A 114 -37.01 -7.53 -46.14
CA GLY A 114 -35.63 -7.73 -45.70
C GLY A 114 -34.58 -7.13 -46.65
N ASN A 115 -35.01 -6.61 -47.80
CA ASN A 115 -34.14 -6.04 -48.83
C ASN A 115 -34.09 -4.52 -48.82
N GLY A 116 -35.03 -3.88 -48.13
CA GLY A 116 -35.21 -2.43 -48.17
C GLY A 116 -34.21 -1.65 -47.33
N THR A 117 -34.28 -0.33 -47.47
CA THR A 117 -33.35 0.62 -46.84
C THR A 117 -33.51 0.69 -45.32
N ALA A 118 -34.67 0.33 -44.77
CA ALA A 118 -34.92 0.26 -43.33
C ALA A 118 -34.31 -0.96 -42.63
N VAL A 119 -33.60 -1.83 -43.36
CA VAL A 119 -32.95 -3.01 -42.77
C VAL A 119 -31.46 -2.73 -42.59
N ALA A 120 -31.01 -2.65 -41.33
CA ALA A 120 -29.59 -2.52 -41.03
C ALA A 120 -28.87 -3.87 -41.20
N ARG A 121 -27.66 -3.82 -41.79
CA ARG A 121 -26.86 -5.00 -42.14
C ARG A 121 -25.51 -4.99 -41.44
N ASN A 122 -24.96 -6.19 -41.22
CA ASN A 122 -23.72 -6.41 -40.47
C ASN A 122 -23.74 -5.73 -39.09
N VAL A 123 -24.89 -5.77 -38.42
CA VAL A 123 -25.10 -5.10 -37.14
C VAL A 123 -24.25 -5.75 -36.06
N ASN A 124 -23.41 -4.94 -35.43
CA ASN A 124 -22.54 -5.34 -34.33
C ASN A 124 -22.66 -4.36 -33.17
N VAL A 125 -22.55 -4.90 -31.96
CA VAL A 125 -22.45 -4.14 -30.71
C VAL A 125 -21.05 -4.34 -30.16
N ALA A 126 -20.28 -3.27 -30.08
CA ALA A 126 -19.01 -3.24 -29.36
C ALA A 126 -19.29 -2.83 -27.92
N MET A 127 -19.18 -3.76 -26.97
CA MET A 127 -19.40 -3.48 -25.55
C MET A 127 -18.07 -3.31 -24.84
N GLN A 128 -17.95 -2.30 -23.98
CA GLN A 128 -16.76 -2.07 -23.16
C GLN A 128 -17.15 -1.93 -21.69
N ALA A 129 -16.46 -2.69 -20.84
CA ALA A 129 -16.60 -2.67 -19.39
C ALA A 129 -15.22 -2.63 -18.74
N GLN A 130 -15.03 -1.77 -17.75
CA GLN A 130 -13.75 -1.54 -17.06
C GLN A 130 -13.42 -2.63 -16.02
N LEU A 131 -13.44 -3.89 -16.44
CA LEU A 131 -13.20 -5.07 -15.61
C LEU A 131 -11.75 -5.11 -15.10
N GLY A 132 -11.55 -5.57 -13.86
CA GLY A 132 -10.23 -5.70 -13.23
C GLY A 132 -9.50 -4.37 -12.96
N THR A 133 -10.17 -3.23 -13.14
CA THR A 133 -9.62 -1.91 -12.82
C THR A 133 -10.11 -1.43 -11.45
N THR A 134 -9.23 -0.81 -10.67
CA THR A 134 -9.58 -0.30 -9.32
C THR A 134 -10.07 1.13 -9.41
N LYS A 135 -11.37 1.36 -9.22
CA LYS A 135 -12.02 2.68 -9.31
C LYS A 135 -13.19 2.83 -8.35
N LYS A 136 -13.68 4.07 -8.20
CA LYS A 136 -14.95 4.40 -7.54
C LYS A 136 -16.12 4.65 -8.50
N SER A 137 -15.83 4.84 -9.78
CA SER A 137 -16.83 5.08 -10.83
C SER A 137 -16.41 4.30 -12.07
N PHE A 138 -17.35 3.57 -12.64
CA PHE A 138 -17.14 2.69 -13.79
C PHE A 138 -18.05 3.13 -14.92
N THR A 139 -17.45 3.29 -16.10
CA THR A 139 -18.18 3.56 -17.34
C THR A 139 -18.30 2.28 -18.14
N PHE A 140 -19.51 2.03 -18.63
CA PHE A 140 -19.84 0.98 -19.57
C PHE A 140 -20.20 1.65 -20.88
N THR A 141 -19.50 1.31 -21.95
CA THR A 141 -19.74 1.92 -23.26
C THR A 141 -20.28 0.87 -24.19
N SER A 142 -21.30 1.22 -24.98
CA SER A 142 -21.72 0.38 -26.11
C SER A 142 -21.78 1.20 -27.37
N THR A 143 -21.18 0.66 -28.44
CA THR A 143 -21.26 1.22 -29.78
C THR A 143 -22.03 0.26 -30.67
N ILE A 144 -23.15 0.72 -31.23
CA ILE A 144 -23.93 -0.02 -32.22
C ILE A 144 -23.45 0.45 -33.59
N SER A 145 -23.10 -0.49 -34.46
CA SER A 145 -22.62 -0.21 -35.82
C SER A 145 -23.29 -1.12 -36.84
N ALA A 146 -23.37 -0.66 -38.09
CA ALA A 146 -23.87 -1.41 -39.23
C ALA A 146 -23.14 -0.94 -40.49
N SER A 147 -23.17 -1.74 -41.55
CA SER A 147 -22.53 -1.37 -42.82
C SER A 147 -23.29 -0.30 -43.62
N ASN A 148 -24.57 -0.07 -43.31
CA ASN A 148 -25.46 0.84 -44.04
C ASN A 148 -26.18 1.87 -43.15
N ALA A 149 -25.71 2.06 -41.91
CA ALA A 149 -26.22 3.08 -41.00
C ALA A 149 -25.08 3.71 -40.21
N ALA A 150 -25.27 4.95 -39.74
CA ALA A 150 -24.31 5.59 -38.86
C ALA A 150 -24.22 4.86 -37.51
N SER A 151 -23.01 4.72 -36.99
CA SER A 151 -22.79 4.16 -35.66
C SER A 151 -23.26 5.12 -34.57
N VAL A 152 -23.81 4.58 -33.48
CA VAL A 152 -24.18 5.33 -32.28
C VAL A 152 -23.42 4.77 -31.08
N THR A 153 -23.03 5.64 -30.16
CA THR A 153 -22.31 5.27 -28.94
C THR A 153 -22.99 5.91 -27.74
N ASP A 154 -23.12 5.13 -26.68
CA ASP A 154 -23.65 5.59 -25.41
C ASP A 154 -22.86 4.99 -24.23
N ASN A 155 -22.96 5.67 -23.08
CA ASN A 155 -22.24 5.35 -21.86
C ASN A 155 -23.20 5.25 -20.68
N GLY A 156 -23.17 4.12 -19.97
CA GLY A 156 -23.80 3.97 -18.66
C GLY A 156 -22.77 4.04 -17.53
N THR A 157 -23.17 4.55 -16.36
CA THR A 157 -22.28 4.77 -15.22
C THR A 157 -22.73 4.04 -13.96
N LEU A 158 -21.78 3.36 -13.29
CA LEU A 158 -21.94 2.81 -11.95
C LEU A 158 -21.03 3.54 -10.96
N ASN A 159 -21.63 4.15 -9.93
CA ASN A 159 -20.89 4.82 -8.87
C ASN A 159 -20.82 3.97 -7.58
N CYS A 160 -19.67 4.02 -6.91
CA CYS A 160 -19.34 3.26 -5.72
C CYS A 160 -18.73 4.18 -4.66
N ALA A 161 -18.95 3.90 -3.37
CA ALA A 161 -18.38 4.72 -2.30
C ALA A 161 -16.85 4.56 -2.16
N ASN A 162 -16.37 3.33 -2.36
CA ASN A 162 -14.98 2.93 -2.18
C ASN A 162 -14.35 2.45 -3.47
N ASN A 163 -13.02 2.40 -3.50
CA ASN A 163 -12.30 1.77 -4.59
C ASN A 163 -12.59 0.26 -4.57
N VAL A 164 -13.14 -0.23 -5.67
CA VAL A 164 -13.50 -1.64 -5.89
C VAL A 164 -13.01 -2.06 -7.27
N GLN A 165 -13.15 -3.33 -7.61
CA GLN A 165 -13.04 -3.80 -8.99
C GLN A 165 -14.35 -4.43 -9.44
N LEU A 166 -14.50 -4.57 -10.75
CA LEU A 166 -15.58 -5.34 -11.36
C LEU A 166 -15.04 -6.60 -12.01
N LYS A 167 -15.76 -7.71 -11.86
CA LYS A 167 -15.58 -8.92 -12.68
C LYS A 167 -16.86 -9.22 -13.45
N LEU A 168 -16.71 -9.81 -14.63
CA LEU A 168 -17.85 -10.39 -15.34
C LEU A 168 -18.33 -11.63 -14.58
N VAL A 169 -19.65 -11.75 -14.38
CA VAL A 169 -20.24 -13.01 -13.91
C VAL A 169 -20.31 -13.96 -15.11
N PRO A 170 -19.68 -15.15 -15.03
CA PRO A 170 -19.62 -16.06 -16.18
C PRO A 170 -21.00 -16.48 -16.70
N GLN A 171 -21.11 -16.67 -18.01
CA GLN A 171 -22.29 -17.16 -18.73
C GLN A 171 -23.54 -16.28 -18.58
N THR A 172 -23.36 -14.99 -18.33
CA THR A 172 -24.47 -14.03 -18.15
C THR A 172 -24.76 -13.16 -19.36
N VAL A 173 -23.96 -13.25 -20.43
CA VAL A 173 -24.25 -12.49 -21.66
C VAL A 173 -25.48 -13.10 -22.36
N LYS A 174 -26.56 -12.33 -22.42
CA LYS A 174 -27.83 -12.72 -23.02
C LYS A 174 -28.27 -11.70 -24.05
N VAL A 175 -28.84 -12.20 -25.15
CA VAL A 175 -29.42 -11.39 -26.23
C VAL A 175 -30.90 -11.76 -26.34
N TYR A 176 -31.75 -10.75 -26.39
CA TYR A 176 -33.20 -10.91 -26.57
C TYR A 176 -33.67 -10.16 -27.79
N SER A 177 -34.57 -10.79 -28.54
CA SER A 177 -35.53 -10.09 -29.39
C SER A 177 -36.90 -10.75 -29.24
N LYS A 178 -37.96 -10.06 -29.67
CA LYS A 178 -39.32 -10.63 -29.67
C LYS A 178 -39.39 -11.96 -30.42
N TYR A 179 -38.68 -12.08 -31.54
CA TYR A 179 -38.75 -13.22 -32.45
C TYR A 179 -37.80 -14.37 -32.08
N THR A 180 -36.71 -14.08 -31.38
CA THR A 180 -35.70 -15.10 -31.03
C THR A 180 -35.77 -15.53 -29.55
N GLY A 181 -36.47 -14.76 -28.71
CA GLY A 181 -36.43 -14.95 -27.27
C GLY A 181 -35.04 -14.67 -26.69
N TRP A 182 -34.80 -15.14 -25.46
CA TRP A 182 -33.49 -15.01 -24.80
C TRP A 182 -32.53 -16.08 -25.28
N ASN A 183 -31.35 -15.66 -25.75
CA ASN A 183 -30.28 -16.52 -26.24
C ASN A 183 -28.97 -16.17 -25.53
N SER A 184 -28.10 -17.16 -25.33
CA SER A 184 -26.77 -16.93 -24.74
C SER A 184 -25.78 -16.48 -25.80
N ALA A 185 -24.89 -15.57 -25.41
CA ALA A 185 -23.67 -15.24 -26.16
C ALA A 185 -22.43 -15.59 -25.32
N SER A 186 -21.27 -15.63 -25.97
CA SER A 186 -19.99 -15.86 -25.29
C SER A 186 -19.67 -14.70 -24.34
N ASP A 187 -19.07 -15.00 -23.19
CA ASP A 187 -18.53 -14.00 -22.26
C ASP A 187 -17.45 -13.12 -22.91
N THR A 188 -16.76 -13.66 -23.93
CA THR A 188 -15.77 -12.92 -24.73
C THR A 188 -16.40 -11.78 -25.55
N ALA A 189 -17.73 -11.69 -25.62
CA ALA A 189 -18.42 -10.56 -26.25
C ALA A 189 -18.27 -9.26 -25.45
N VAL A 190 -18.09 -9.35 -24.13
CA VAL A 190 -17.79 -8.17 -23.29
C VAL A 190 -16.34 -7.75 -23.55
N ASN A 191 -16.10 -6.47 -23.82
CA ASN A 191 -14.84 -5.93 -24.33
C ASN A 191 -14.48 -6.42 -25.75
N SER A 192 -15.48 -6.79 -26.55
CA SER A 192 -15.34 -7.19 -27.96
C SER A 192 -16.58 -6.80 -28.77
N ASN A 193 -16.67 -7.28 -30.01
CA ASN A 193 -17.81 -7.12 -30.90
C ASN A 193 -18.75 -8.32 -30.79
N LEU A 194 -20.06 -8.06 -30.73
CA LEU A 194 -21.12 -9.04 -30.78
C LEU A 194 -22.03 -8.77 -31.98
N ALA A 195 -22.07 -9.70 -32.93
CA ALA A 195 -23.07 -9.67 -34.00
C ALA A 195 -24.46 -9.93 -33.40
N VAL A 196 -25.45 -9.12 -33.78
CA VAL A 196 -26.83 -9.21 -33.29
C VAL A 196 -27.82 -9.21 -34.45
N GLY A 197 -29.01 -9.78 -34.24
CA GLY A 197 -30.07 -9.72 -35.27
C GLY A 197 -31.46 -9.94 -34.69
N SER A 198 -32.47 -9.24 -35.24
CA SER A 198 -33.79 -9.13 -34.62
C SER A 198 -34.65 -10.38 -34.81
N ARG A 199 -34.45 -11.11 -35.92
CA ARG A 199 -35.24 -12.30 -36.28
C ARG A 199 -34.45 -13.59 -36.35
N ALA A 200 -33.12 -13.49 -36.36
CA ALA A 200 -32.21 -14.63 -36.31
C ALA A 200 -30.99 -14.23 -35.47
N VAL A 201 -30.68 -15.06 -34.47
CA VAL A 201 -29.61 -14.82 -33.50
C VAL A 201 -28.28 -14.66 -34.23
N GLY A 202 -27.57 -13.55 -33.96
CA GLY A 202 -26.24 -13.30 -34.53
C GLY A 202 -26.18 -13.07 -36.04
N SER A 203 -27.32 -12.90 -36.72
CA SER A 203 -27.36 -12.75 -38.18
C SER A 203 -26.74 -11.45 -38.70
N GLY A 204 -26.54 -10.44 -37.84
CA GLY A 204 -26.14 -9.10 -38.27
C GLY A 204 -27.25 -8.35 -39.00
N ILE A 205 -28.50 -8.81 -38.93
CA ILE A 205 -29.65 -8.19 -39.61
C ILE A 205 -30.62 -7.63 -38.56
N GLN A 206 -30.80 -6.32 -38.58
CA GLN A 206 -31.78 -5.61 -37.74
C GLN A 206 -32.85 -5.00 -38.65
N TRP A 207 -34.11 -5.30 -38.36
CA TRP A 207 -35.23 -4.73 -39.10
C TRP A 207 -35.68 -3.42 -38.44
N GLY A 208 -36.10 -2.45 -39.25
CA GLY A 208 -36.77 -1.24 -38.81
C GLY A 208 -38.17 -1.57 -38.32
N CYS A 209 -38.36 -1.56 -36.99
CA CYS A 209 -39.64 -1.76 -36.31
C CYS A 209 -39.46 -1.68 -34.79
N TRP A 210 -40.47 -1.17 -34.09
CA TRP A 210 -40.56 -1.25 -32.62
C TRP A 210 -40.46 -2.68 -32.08
N ASP A 211 -41.13 -3.62 -32.74
CA ASP A 211 -41.18 -5.03 -32.33
C ASP A 211 -39.88 -5.79 -32.61
N ASP A 212 -39.01 -5.26 -33.47
CA ASP A 212 -37.74 -5.87 -33.85
C ASP A 212 -36.58 -5.44 -32.94
N ARG A 213 -36.84 -4.66 -31.88
CA ARG A 213 -35.81 -4.26 -30.91
C ARG A 213 -35.00 -5.45 -30.36
N ILE A 214 -33.72 -5.20 -30.11
CA ILE A 214 -32.80 -6.14 -29.47
C ILE A 214 -32.38 -5.58 -28.12
N ILE A 215 -32.25 -6.47 -27.15
CA ILE A 215 -31.68 -6.18 -25.85
C ILE A 215 -30.47 -7.09 -25.64
N VAL A 216 -29.32 -6.52 -25.30
CA VAL A 216 -28.16 -7.27 -24.83
C VAL A 216 -27.97 -6.97 -23.35
N VAL A 217 -27.81 -7.99 -22.52
CA VAL A 217 -27.54 -7.85 -21.09
C VAL A 217 -26.39 -8.74 -20.66
N TYR A 218 -25.62 -8.28 -19.68
CA TYR A 218 -24.65 -9.11 -18.96
C TYR A 218 -24.55 -8.63 -17.51
N THR A 219 -24.06 -9.48 -16.61
CA THR A 219 -23.98 -9.16 -15.19
C THR A 219 -22.54 -8.98 -14.76
N VAL A 220 -22.25 -7.89 -14.06
CA VAL A 220 -20.97 -7.67 -13.37
C VAL A 220 -21.13 -7.82 -11.87
N GLU A 221 -20.08 -8.27 -11.20
CA GLU A 221 -20.00 -8.36 -9.74
C GLU A 221 -18.94 -7.41 -9.21
N VAL A 222 -19.29 -6.68 -8.16
CA VAL A 222 -18.38 -5.82 -7.42
C VAL A 222 -17.52 -6.69 -6.52
N VAL A 223 -16.21 -6.62 -6.69
CA VAL A 223 -15.23 -7.34 -5.86
C VAL A 223 -14.30 -6.36 -5.15
N GLU A 224 -13.66 -6.83 -4.09
CA GLU A 224 -12.68 -6.04 -3.37
C GLU A 224 -11.55 -5.60 -4.28
N ALA A 225 -11.08 -4.37 -4.09
CA ALA A 225 -9.85 -3.93 -4.74
C ALA A 225 -8.67 -4.77 -4.22
N PRO A 226 -7.75 -5.22 -5.11
CA PRO A 226 -6.51 -5.84 -4.71
C PRO A 226 -5.79 -4.96 -3.70
N GLN A 227 -5.52 -5.53 -2.54
CA GLN A 227 -4.80 -4.82 -1.49
C GLN A 227 -3.31 -4.83 -1.83
N VAL A 228 -2.65 -3.67 -1.74
CA VAL A 228 -1.20 -3.59 -1.95
C VAL A 228 -0.50 -4.33 -0.80
N PRO A 229 0.42 -5.28 -1.09
CA PRO A 229 1.20 -5.97 -0.07
C PRO A 229 1.96 -4.99 0.82
N GLN A 230 1.84 -5.15 2.13
CA GLN A 230 2.51 -4.29 3.11
C GLN A 230 3.52 -5.12 3.89
N ALA A 231 4.79 -4.72 3.80
CA ALA A 231 5.90 -5.33 4.51
C ALA A 231 6.85 -4.24 5.03
N SER A 232 7.15 -4.26 6.32
CA SER A 232 8.09 -3.33 6.96
C SER A 232 8.78 -3.97 8.17
N CYS A 233 9.98 -3.50 8.48
CA CYS A 233 10.62 -3.72 9.77
C CYS A 233 10.36 -2.47 10.61
N ASP A 234 9.65 -2.60 11.74
CA ASP A 234 9.13 -1.45 12.47
C ASP A 234 9.98 -1.08 13.68
N LEU A 235 10.54 -2.08 14.38
CA LEU A 235 11.35 -1.83 15.57
C LEU A 235 12.28 -3.00 15.89
N LEU A 236 13.55 -2.69 16.17
CA LEU A 236 14.48 -3.59 16.84
C LEU A 236 14.59 -3.22 18.33
N THR A 237 14.34 -4.20 19.20
CA THR A 237 14.54 -4.09 20.65
C THR A 237 15.70 -4.99 21.07
N VAL A 238 16.55 -4.49 21.97
CA VAL A 238 17.73 -5.20 22.49
C VAL A 238 17.57 -5.35 23.99
N THR A 239 17.73 -6.57 24.50
CA THR A 239 17.67 -6.89 25.93
C THR A 239 18.98 -7.53 26.36
N ALA A 240 19.63 -7.00 27.40
CA ALA A 240 20.82 -7.62 27.98
C ALA A 240 20.43 -8.87 28.79
N LEU A 241 21.15 -9.97 28.58
CA LEU A 241 20.97 -11.24 29.31
C LEU A 241 22.08 -11.51 30.34
N GLY A 242 23.12 -10.69 30.38
CA GLY A 242 24.32 -10.88 31.22
C GLY A 242 25.51 -11.42 30.43
N ASP A 243 26.72 -11.28 30.96
CA ASP A 243 27.98 -11.81 30.40
C ASP A 243 28.16 -11.57 28.89
N ARG A 244 27.90 -10.33 28.45
CA ARG A 244 27.98 -9.88 27.04
C ARG A 244 27.04 -10.61 26.08
N LYS A 245 26.02 -11.27 26.61
CA LYS A 245 24.95 -11.92 25.84
C LYS A 245 23.74 -11.01 25.77
N TYR A 246 23.17 -10.88 24.57
CA TYR A 246 22.01 -10.03 24.30
C TYR A 246 20.97 -10.79 23.50
N LYS A 247 19.70 -10.40 23.69
CA LYS A 247 18.55 -10.86 22.91
C LYS A 247 18.00 -9.73 22.04
N PHE A 248 17.61 -10.07 20.82
CA PHE A 248 17.07 -9.20 19.79
C PHE A 248 15.64 -9.59 19.45
N ASP A 249 14.71 -8.67 19.66
CA ASP A 249 13.30 -8.84 19.32
C ASP A 249 12.92 -7.82 18.24
N VAL A 250 12.34 -8.30 17.13
CA VAL A 250 11.96 -7.47 15.98
C VAL A 250 10.45 -7.43 15.81
N LYS A 251 9.89 -6.22 15.77
CA LYS A 251 8.51 -5.98 15.35
C LYS A 251 8.48 -5.64 13.87
N TYR A 252 7.53 -6.23 13.15
CA TYR A 252 7.36 -6.06 11.71
C TYR A 252 5.88 -6.11 11.33
N ILE A 253 5.55 -5.56 10.16
CA ILE A 253 4.24 -5.73 9.52
C ILE A 253 4.40 -6.68 8.32
N ALA A 254 3.47 -7.63 8.20
CA ALA A 254 3.25 -8.46 7.03
C ALA A 254 1.73 -8.58 6.79
N LYS A 255 1.21 -7.84 5.81
CA LYS A 255 -0.24 -7.80 5.50
C LYS A 255 -0.47 -7.82 3.99
N ASN A 256 -1.73 -8.07 3.59
CA ASN A 256 -2.19 -7.93 2.22
C ASN A 256 -1.39 -8.78 1.20
N GLY A 257 -1.09 -10.03 1.56
CA GLY A 257 -0.34 -10.94 0.70
C GLY A 257 1.19 -10.92 0.89
N ALA A 258 1.70 -10.12 1.84
CA ALA A 258 3.06 -10.28 2.36
C ALA A 258 3.09 -11.31 3.49
N THR A 259 4.03 -12.25 3.43
CA THR A 259 4.23 -13.30 4.44
C THR A 259 5.64 -13.24 4.99
N PHE A 260 5.79 -13.25 6.32
CA PHE A 260 7.10 -13.31 6.98
C PHE A 260 7.87 -14.60 6.63
N LYS A 261 9.20 -14.50 6.52
CA LYS A 261 10.09 -15.66 6.38
C LYS A 261 11.10 -15.78 7.50
N GLU A 262 11.95 -14.78 7.66
CA GLU A 262 13.05 -14.81 8.63
C GLU A 262 13.53 -13.39 8.94
N VAL A 263 14.29 -13.28 10.02
CA VAL A 263 15.05 -12.07 10.36
C VAL A 263 16.53 -12.41 10.26
N ARG A 264 17.29 -11.56 9.59
CA ARG A 264 18.76 -11.57 9.60
C ARG A 264 19.26 -10.39 10.42
N PHE A 265 20.25 -10.65 11.25
CA PHE A 265 20.94 -9.66 12.06
C PHE A 265 22.36 -9.48 11.55
N ASP A 266 22.78 -8.22 11.42
CA ASP A 266 24.18 -7.83 11.52
C ASP A 266 24.40 -7.36 12.96
N TYR A 267 25.24 -8.07 13.72
CA TYR A 267 25.44 -7.79 15.14
C TYR A 267 26.41 -6.61 15.38
N GLY A 268 27.00 -6.07 14.31
CA GLY A 268 27.92 -4.93 14.36
C GLY A 268 29.35 -5.26 14.80
N ASP A 269 29.61 -6.52 15.19
CA ASP A 269 30.94 -7.02 15.59
C ASP A 269 31.68 -7.75 14.45
N GLY A 270 31.12 -7.71 13.24
CA GLY A 270 31.60 -8.43 12.05
C GLY A 270 30.90 -9.78 11.83
N ASN A 271 30.07 -10.25 12.77
CA ASN A 271 29.25 -11.45 12.60
C ASN A 271 27.84 -11.09 12.13
N THR A 272 27.26 -12.00 11.34
CA THR A 272 25.86 -11.94 10.92
C THR A 272 25.18 -13.28 11.22
N GLY A 273 23.87 -13.28 11.43
CA GLY A 273 23.13 -14.50 11.76
C GLY A 273 21.62 -14.33 11.75
N THR A 274 20.91 -15.39 12.11
CA THR A 274 19.45 -15.40 12.25
C THR A 274 18.99 -15.65 13.69
N ASP A 275 19.94 -15.89 14.59
CA ASP A 275 19.66 -16.16 15.98
C ASP A 275 19.19 -14.90 16.68
N ALA A 276 18.12 -15.02 17.47
CA ALA A 276 17.62 -13.90 18.27
C ALA A 276 18.52 -13.59 19.48
N GLU A 277 19.59 -14.35 19.69
CA GLU A 277 20.57 -14.11 20.77
C GLU A 277 22.00 -14.13 20.21
N HIS A 278 22.85 -13.24 20.71
CA HIS A 278 24.26 -13.18 20.34
C HIS A 278 25.13 -12.87 21.56
N MET A 279 26.33 -13.45 21.59
CA MET A 279 27.33 -13.22 22.64
C MET A 279 28.54 -12.50 22.04
N TYR A 280 28.88 -11.34 22.59
CA TYR A 280 30.00 -10.53 22.13
C TYR A 280 31.31 -10.96 22.80
N ALA A 281 32.35 -11.12 21.99
CA ALA A 281 33.67 -11.55 22.46
C ALA A 281 34.48 -10.44 23.15
N LYS A 282 34.14 -9.17 22.88
CA LYS A 282 34.87 -7.98 23.34
C LYS A 282 33.89 -6.91 23.82
N ASP A 283 34.40 -6.05 24.68
CA ASP A 283 33.73 -4.83 25.09
C ASP A 283 33.80 -3.81 23.95
N GLY A 284 32.78 -2.97 23.83
CA GLY A 284 32.70 -2.01 22.75
C GLY A 284 31.28 -1.49 22.51
N THR A 285 31.18 -0.56 21.57
CA THR A 285 29.89 -0.06 21.09
C THR A 285 29.63 -0.65 19.71
N TYR A 286 28.49 -1.30 19.55
CA TYR A 286 28.10 -2.01 18.35
C TYR A 286 26.76 -1.48 17.84
N THR A 287 26.60 -1.40 16.51
CA THR A 287 25.33 -1.07 15.88
C THR A 287 24.75 -2.33 15.27
N VAL A 288 23.67 -2.82 15.87
CA VAL A 288 22.94 -4.00 15.40
C VAL A 288 21.91 -3.57 14.37
N VAL A 289 21.84 -4.27 13.25
CA VAL A 289 20.85 -4.01 12.19
C VAL A 289 20.05 -5.26 11.92
N ALA A 290 18.72 -5.16 12.02
CA ALA A 290 17.79 -6.22 11.64
C ALA A 290 17.26 -6.01 10.22
N THR A 291 17.28 -7.08 9.42
CA THR A 291 16.69 -7.14 8.09
C THR A 291 15.68 -8.28 8.04
N VAL A 292 14.41 -7.94 7.82
CA VAL A 292 13.31 -8.92 7.77
C VAL A 292 13.06 -9.32 6.33
N ALA A 293 13.02 -10.62 6.06
CA ALA A 293 12.66 -11.18 4.76
C ALA A 293 11.18 -11.58 4.72
N PHE A 294 10.53 -11.28 3.61
CA PHE A 294 9.14 -11.57 3.33
C PHE A 294 9.00 -12.27 1.97
N MET A 295 7.93 -13.04 1.80
CA MET A 295 7.44 -13.44 0.48
C MET A 295 6.32 -12.51 0.05
N ILE A 296 6.46 -11.90 -1.13
CA ILE A 296 5.43 -11.08 -1.77
C ILE A 296 5.30 -11.57 -3.21
N ASN A 297 4.10 -11.99 -3.61
CA ASN A 297 3.83 -12.53 -4.97
C ASN A 297 4.81 -13.65 -5.40
N GLY A 298 5.22 -14.52 -4.47
CA GLY A 298 6.16 -15.61 -4.75
C GLY A 298 7.63 -15.20 -4.83
N GLN A 299 7.96 -13.92 -4.65
CA GLN A 299 9.33 -13.43 -4.61
C GLN A 299 9.76 -13.06 -3.18
N MET A 300 11.02 -13.34 -2.86
CA MET A 300 11.61 -12.93 -1.58
C MET A 300 12.00 -11.46 -1.64
N VAL A 301 11.52 -10.67 -0.68
CA VAL A 301 11.80 -9.23 -0.53
C VAL A 301 12.29 -8.99 0.88
N THR A 302 13.38 -8.25 1.04
CA THR A 302 13.91 -7.86 2.36
C THR A 302 13.55 -6.41 2.68
N LYS A 303 13.30 -6.13 3.97
CA LYS A 303 13.07 -4.78 4.49
C LYS A 303 13.90 -4.55 5.74
N THR A 304 14.44 -3.36 5.84
CA THR A 304 15.09 -2.81 7.03
C THR A 304 14.72 -1.33 7.13
N SER A 305 15.00 -0.70 8.26
CA SER A 305 14.70 0.70 8.57
C SER A 305 15.62 1.20 9.67
N ASP A 306 15.71 2.52 9.85
CA ASP A 306 16.51 3.11 10.94
C ASP A 306 16.03 2.66 12.32
N THR A 307 14.74 2.39 12.50
CA THR A 307 14.18 1.85 13.75
C THR A 307 14.47 0.37 13.96
N CYS A 308 14.91 -0.31 12.90
CA CYS A 308 15.49 -1.66 12.96
C CYS A 308 17.02 -1.65 13.03
N ALA A 309 17.63 -0.49 13.30
CA ALA A 309 19.01 -0.38 13.72
C ALA A 309 19.06 0.11 15.19
N LYS A 310 19.92 -0.49 16.00
CA LYS A 310 20.09 -0.10 17.40
C LYS A 310 21.55 -0.16 17.80
N GLN A 311 22.06 0.94 18.34
CA GLN A 311 23.36 0.94 19.01
C GLN A 311 23.22 0.39 20.43
N LEU A 312 24.14 -0.50 20.81
CA LEU A 312 24.25 -1.04 22.16
C LEU A 312 25.71 -0.99 22.61
N THR A 313 25.91 -0.77 23.91
CA THR A 313 27.23 -0.81 24.54
C THR A 313 27.38 -2.12 25.30
N VAL A 314 28.41 -2.88 24.93
CA VAL A 314 28.83 -4.12 25.58
C VAL A 314 29.98 -3.80 26.52
N SER A 315 29.83 -4.21 27.77
CA SER A 315 30.88 -4.12 28.78
C SER A 315 30.91 -5.38 29.62
N THR A 316 32.10 -5.83 29.98
CA THR A 316 32.29 -6.89 30.96
C THR A 316 32.08 -6.29 32.34
N THR A 317 31.22 -6.91 33.16
CA THR A 317 31.12 -6.54 34.57
C THR A 317 32.31 -7.16 35.30
N GLU A 318 33.33 -6.35 35.60
CA GLU A 318 34.42 -6.79 36.47
C GLU A 318 33.92 -6.82 37.91
N TYR A 319 34.18 -7.92 38.62
CA TYR A 319 33.84 -8.07 40.03
C TYR A 319 34.98 -7.60 40.92
N CYS A 320 34.61 -7.18 42.13
CA CYS A 320 35.53 -6.68 43.12
C CYS A 320 36.56 -7.76 43.55
N PRO A 321 37.87 -7.51 43.44
CA PRO A 321 38.90 -8.49 43.84
C PRO A 321 39.11 -8.56 45.36
N VAL A 322 38.40 -7.75 46.15
CA VAL A 322 38.53 -7.70 47.61
C VAL A 322 37.95 -8.97 48.26
N PRO A 323 38.70 -9.66 49.14
CA PRO A 323 38.22 -10.85 49.84
C PRO A 323 36.88 -10.58 50.57
N GLY A 324 35.88 -11.44 50.33
CA GLY A 324 34.54 -11.30 50.91
C GLY A 324 33.57 -10.37 50.15
N LYS A 325 34.06 -9.56 49.20
CA LYS A 325 33.26 -8.59 48.43
C LYS A 325 33.12 -8.93 46.94
N GLY A 326 33.51 -10.14 46.52
CA GLY A 326 33.48 -10.57 45.11
C GLY A 326 32.11 -10.60 44.41
N HIS A 327 31.02 -10.35 45.13
CA HIS A 327 29.68 -10.18 44.56
C HIS A 327 29.40 -8.75 44.08
N LEU A 328 30.26 -7.79 44.44
CA LEU A 328 30.13 -6.40 44.07
C LEU A 328 30.84 -6.11 42.74
N PRO A 329 30.35 -5.15 41.93
CA PRO A 329 31.12 -4.59 40.83
C PRO A 329 32.44 -3.99 41.33
N LYS A 330 33.50 -4.05 40.53
CA LYS A 330 34.84 -3.52 40.85
C LYS A 330 34.83 -2.04 41.21
N ASP A 331 33.96 -1.25 40.57
CA ASP A 331 33.86 0.20 40.81
C ASP A 331 32.92 0.55 41.98
N SER A 332 32.46 -0.44 42.75
CA SER A 332 31.65 -0.20 43.94
C SER A 332 32.45 0.62 44.97
N PRO A 333 31.85 1.65 45.62
CA PRO A 333 32.50 2.37 46.72
C PRO A 333 32.94 1.48 47.88
N GLU A 334 32.33 0.29 48.01
CA GLU A 334 32.67 -0.71 49.03
C GLU A 334 33.78 -1.67 48.57
N CYS A 335 34.31 -1.50 47.35
CA CYS A 335 35.42 -2.28 46.82
C CYS A 335 36.78 -1.66 47.18
N GLU A 336 37.00 -1.42 48.48
CA GLU A 336 38.27 -0.91 49.00
C GLU A 336 38.98 -1.94 49.86
N TYR A 337 40.29 -2.02 49.69
CA TYR A 337 41.18 -2.79 50.56
C TYR A 337 41.42 -2.04 51.87
N CYS A 338 41.67 -2.79 52.94
CA CYS A 338 42.05 -2.21 54.23
C CYS A 338 43.38 -1.43 54.12
N PRO A 339 43.44 -0.17 54.58
CA PRO A 339 44.65 0.67 54.49
C PRO A 339 45.90 0.07 55.15
N THR A 340 45.72 -0.81 56.15
CA THR A 340 46.82 -1.41 56.92
C THR A 340 47.10 -2.86 56.55
N ASN A 341 46.22 -3.54 55.82
CA ASN A 341 46.42 -4.92 55.38
C ASN A 341 45.65 -5.21 54.08
N HIS A 342 46.37 -5.40 52.98
CA HIS A 342 45.77 -5.60 51.66
C HIS A 342 45.10 -6.98 51.47
N ASP A 343 45.15 -7.86 52.46
CA ASP A 343 44.43 -9.15 52.46
C ASP A 343 43.01 -9.05 53.05
N LEU A 344 42.60 -7.87 53.52
CA LEU A 344 41.32 -7.63 54.16
C LEU A 344 40.52 -6.55 53.43
N ALA A 345 39.19 -6.65 53.50
CA ALA A 345 38.29 -5.56 53.10
C ALA A 345 38.41 -4.38 54.06
N ALA A 346 38.17 -3.15 53.58
CA ALA A 346 38.26 -1.94 54.39
C ALA A 346 37.29 -1.92 55.59
N ASP A 347 36.17 -2.63 55.49
CA ASP A 347 35.14 -2.77 56.52
C ASP A 347 35.28 -4.06 57.37
N ASP A 348 36.34 -4.85 57.16
CA ASP A 348 36.62 -6.02 57.99
C ASP A 348 36.98 -5.60 59.42
N GLU A 349 36.39 -6.24 60.44
CA GLU A 349 36.64 -5.94 61.85
C GLU A 349 38.13 -6.02 62.25
N ARG A 350 38.94 -6.75 61.47
CA ARG A 350 40.39 -6.89 61.67
C ARG A 350 41.20 -5.75 61.03
N CYS A 351 40.56 -4.85 60.28
CA CYS A 351 41.19 -3.66 59.71
C CYS A 351 41.33 -2.56 60.77
N VAL A 352 42.51 -2.45 61.38
CA VAL A 352 42.80 -1.46 62.43
C VAL A 352 43.64 -0.30 61.89
N THR A 353 43.02 0.84 61.63
CA THR A 353 43.77 2.07 61.33
C THR A 353 44.37 2.68 62.62
N PRO A 354 45.70 2.88 62.72
CA PRO A 354 46.30 3.47 63.91
C PRO A 354 45.80 4.91 64.11
N THR A 355 45.13 5.16 65.24
CA THR A 355 44.38 6.40 65.55
C THR A 355 45.26 7.58 65.95
N THR A 356 46.58 7.43 65.98
CA THR A 356 47.50 8.51 66.33
C THR A 356 48.76 8.42 65.48
N LEU A 357 49.08 9.50 64.76
CA LEU A 357 50.46 9.72 64.31
C LEU A 357 51.39 9.54 65.53
N PRO A 358 52.51 8.81 65.43
CA PRO A 358 53.49 8.82 66.50
C PRO A 358 53.89 10.27 66.72
N ASN A 359 53.64 10.77 67.92
CA ASN A 359 54.04 12.09 68.37
C ASN A 359 55.56 12.06 68.55
N THR A 360 56.30 12.05 67.44
CA THR A 360 57.73 12.31 67.44
C THR A 360 57.84 13.76 67.86
N GLY A 361 58.27 14.00 69.11
CA GLY A 361 58.20 15.27 69.83
C GLY A 361 58.98 16.46 69.23
N ALA A 362 58.92 16.69 67.93
CA ALA A 362 59.47 17.85 67.25
C ALA A 362 58.88 19.17 67.80
N GLY A 363 57.63 19.15 68.29
CA GLY A 363 57.00 20.32 68.91
C GLY A 363 57.63 20.75 70.24
N SER A 364 58.10 19.81 71.07
CA SER A 364 58.71 20.14 72.37
C SER A 364 60.17 20.60 72.23
N VAL A 365 60.90 20.09 71.22
CA VAL A 365 62.30 20.49 70.96
C VAL A 365 62.38 21.92 70.42
N VAL A 366 61.46 22.32 69.53
CA VAL A 366 61.44 23.69 68.98
C VAL A 366 61.10 24.73 70.07
N GLY A 367 60.14 24.41 70.96
CA GLY A 367 59.78 25.28 72.08
C GLY A 367 60.93 25.46 73.10
N LEU A 368 61.65 24.38 73.41
CA LEU A 368 62.79 24.43 74.33
C LEU A 368 63.97 25.22 73.75
N PHE A 369 64.29 25.04 72.47
CA PHE A 369 65.36 25.78 71.80
C PHE A 369 65.08 27.28 71.72
N ALA A 370 63.83 27.67 71.42
CA ALA A 370 63.43 29.08 71.36
C ALA A 370 63.57 29.75 72.74
N ALA A 371 63.15 29.09 73.82
CA ALA A 371 63.22 29.62 75.17
C ALA A 371 64.67 29.83 75.65
N VAL A 372 65.56 28.84 75.41
CA VAL A 372 66.97 28.92 75.83
C VAL A 372 67.70 30.02 75.02
N SER A 373 67.41 30.15 73.73
CA SER A 373 68.02 31.16 72.86
C SER A 373 67.63 32.58 73.27
N ALA A 374 66.35 32.80 73.61
CA ALA A 374 65.86 34.09 74.10
C ALA A 374 66.47 34.48 75.44
N ALA A 375 66.57 33.53 76.38
CA ALA A 375 67.21 33.75 77.68
C ALA A 375 68.71 34.07 77.54
N GLY A 376 69.42 33.35 76.67
CA GLY A 376 70.83 33.60 76.36
C GLY A 376 71.06 34.99 75.74
N ALA A 377 70.22 35.40 74.79
CA ALA A 377 70.29 36.73 74.18
C ALA A 377 70.03 37.86 75.19
N ALA A 378 69.07 37.67 76.11
CA ALA A 378 68.79 38.63 77.18
C ALA A 378 69.97 38.75 78.16
N ALA A 379 70.57 37.63 78.57
CA ALA A 379 71.75 37.62 79.43
C ALA A 379 72.96 38.28 78.77
N TYR A 380 73.23 37.98 77.49
CA TYR A 380 74.30 38.60 76.72
C TYR A 380 74.14 40.13 76.62
N ARG A 381 72.90 40.60 76.37
CA ARG A 381 72.58 42.04 76.30
C ARG A 381 72.73 42.74 77.64
N PHE A 382 72.45 42.06 78.75
CA PHE A 382 72.67 42.58 80.11
C PHE A 382 74.16 42.70 80.45
N VAL A 383 74.97 41.72 80.07
CA VAL A 383 76.44 41.76 80.30
C VAL A 383 77.12 42.82 79.42
N LEU A 384 76.73 42.98 78.15
CA LEU A 384 77.26 44.02 77.27
C LEU A 384 76.96 45.44 77.77
N ARG A 385 75.78 45.69 78.35
CA ARG A 385 75.44 46.99 78.96
C ARG A 385 76.32 47.35 80.16
N ARG A 386 76.96 46.38 80.81
CA ARG A 386 77.88 46.60 81.95
C ARG A 386 79.33 46.84 81.55
N ARG A 387 79.70 46.75 80.26
CA ARG A 387 81.08 46.95 79.77
C ARG A 387 81.29 48.25 78.95
N LEU A 388 80.27 49.10 78.83
CA LEU A 388 80.34 50.37 78.08
C LEU A 388 80.11 51.61 78.96
N VAL A 389 80.46 51.54 80.25
CA VAL A 389 80.69 52.70 81.13
C VAL A 389 81.96 52.45 81.92
#